data_AF-A0A938E9C1-F1
#
_entry.id   AF-A0A938E9C1-F1
#
_cell.length_a   1.000
_cell.length_b   1.000
_cell.length_c   1.000
_cell.angle_alpha   90.00
_cell.angle_beta   90.00
_cell.angle_gamma   90.00
#
_symmetry.space_group_name_H-M   'P 1'
#
loop_
_entity.id
_entity.type
_entity.pdbx_description
1 polymer ?
#
loop_
_entity_poly.entity_id
_entity_poly.type
_entity_poly.pdbx_seq_one_letter_code
_entity_poly.pdbx_strand_id
1 'polypeptide(L)'
;MPRLTTKPPYSEARVVRLWGDVYGGRRLLDPPAGRSSGVLGLYWDEPARALFWTYGDGYNTVSANDPCIGASRLVDVSGRVSASGPWRLRGRSSKMAFGGLLAVPRAFADRWCQGRRLAAGFGGYFSIATVGPVSMGPALAAFSPDDLTAGGGTVPMTPLVGYPFNAKAYTAPWRAERDPGYRTEFDGWNPRGGKGWWSWTDTLAQSGVWIDTPAVEGVLFLPTMSIGRTWYETSTLNAEKAAHWWFVYDPADLARVAAGRRKQWQIQPARSWRVRVPGLPDPLPGWSDMPRNLVTGAVFDAPTSRLYVAVRFGTGDEPGASHLVLAYQVARA
;
A
#
# COMPACT_ATOMS: atom_id res chain seq x y z
N MET A 1 8.42 18.22 20.91
CA MET A 1 7.24 17.76 20.14
C MET A 1 5.98 18.12 20.90
N PRO A 2 4.89 18.54 20.23
CA PRO A 2 3.61 18.76 20.91
C PRO A 2 3.14 17.47 21.57
N ARG A 3 2.59 17.57 22.79
CA ARG A 3 1.99 16.44 23.50
C ARG A 3 0.62 16.16 22.89
N LEU A 4 0.48 15.05 22.15
CA LEU A 4 -0.80 14.66 21.56
C LEU A 4 -1.82 14.35 22.65
N THR A 5 -3.02 14.93 22.56
CA THR A 5 -4.15 14.66 23.46
C THR A 5 -5.04 13.56 22.89
N THR A 6 -5.40 12.58 23.71
CA THR A 6 -6.35 11.51 23.35
C THR A 6 -7.78 11.81 23.78
N LYS A 7 -8.02 12.99 24.35
CA LYS A 7 -9.33 13.48 24.80
C LYS A 7 -9.55 14.91 24.27
N PRO A 8 -10.80 15.32 24.01
CA PRO A 8 -11.11 16.70 23.62
C PRO A 8 -10.61 17.74 24.64
N PRO A 9 -10.15 18.92 24.18
CA PRO A 9 -9.93 19.27 22.77
C PRO A 9 -8.76 18.47 22.18
N TYR A 10 -8.94 17.96 20.97
CA TYR A 10 -7.89 17.23 20.26
C TYR A 10 -6.78 18.18 19.84
N SER A 11 -5.58 17.64 19.65
CA SER A 11 -4.45 18.42 19.15
C SER A 11 -4.71 18.86 17.71
N GLU A 12 -4.69 20.17 17.47
CA GLU A 12 -4.87 20.74 16.14
C GLU A 12 -3.52 21.11 15.53
N ALA A 13 -3.34 20.80 14.26
CA ALA A 13 -2.21 21.28 13.47
C ALA A 13 -2.63 22.57 12.74
N ARG A 14 -1.82 23.64 12.87
CA ARG A 14 -2.02 24.85 12.08
C ARG A 14 -1.58 24.59 10.64
N VAL A 15 -2.45 24.91 9.68
CA VAL A 15 -2.06 24.96 8.27
C VAL A 15 -0.98 26.03 8.10
N VAL A 16 0.23 25.58 7.78
CA VAL A 16 1.37 26.48 7.54
C VAL A 16 1.31 27.05 6.13
N ARG A 17 0.88 26.24 5.16
CA ARG A 17 0.82 26.62 3.74
C ARG A 17 -0.12 25.71 2.96
N LEU A 18 -0.83 26.30 2.00
CA LEU A 18 -1.55 25.59 0.94
C LEU A 18 -0.68 25.62 -0.32
N TRP A 19 -0.28 24.44 -0.80
CA TRP A 19 0.59 24.30 -1.97
C TRP A 19 -0.15 24.24 -3.31
N GLY A 20 -1.48 24.13 -3.28
CA GLY A 20 -2.29 23.90 -4.48
C GLY A 20 -1.99 22.55 -5.12
N ASP A 21 -1.83 22.54 -6.44
CA ASP A 21 -1.49 21.33 -7.20
C ASP A 21 -0.03 20.93 -6.99
N VAL A 22 0.19 20.08 -5.99
CA VAL A 22 1.53 19.51 -5.73
C VAL A 22 2.01 18.61 -6.86
N TYR A 23 1.17 18.19 -7.82
CA TYR A 23 1.56 17.35 -8.96
C TYR A 23 2.03 18.16 -10.16
N GLY A 24 1.83 19.49 -10.15
CA GLY A 24 2.23 20.40 -11.23
C GLY A 24 1.72 19.99 -12.60
N GLY A 25 0.47 19.50 -12.68
CA GLY A 25 -0.16 19.00 -13.91
C GLY A 25 0.38 17.67 -14.44
N ARG A 26 1.34 17.02 -13.75
CA ARG A 26 1.97 15.77 -14.24
C ARG A 26 1.23 14.50 -13.86
N ARG A 27 0.25 14.57 -12.96
CA ARG A 27 -0.67 13.46 -12.72
C ARG A 27 -1.60 13.32 -13.92
N LEU A 28 -1.43 12.26 -14.69
CA LEU A 28 -2.26 12.01 -15.88
C LEU A 28 -3.67 11.58 -15.44
N LEU A 29 -4.67 12.38 -15.80
CA LEU A 29 -6.08 12.22 -15.40
C LEU A 29 -6.98 11.65 -16.50
N ASP A 30 -6.50 11.58 -17.74
CA ASP A 30 -7.29 11.22 -18.92
C ASP A 30 -6.80 9.93 -19.59
N PRO A 31 -7.67 9.24 -20.37
CA PRO A 31 -7.31 8.05 -21.13
C PRO A 31 -6.00 8.25 -21.92
N PRO A 32 -5.09 7.25 -21.90
CA PRO A 32 -5.33 5.87 -21.47
C PRO A 32 -5.27 5.64 -19.95
N ALA A 33 -4.96 6.66 -19.13
CA ALA A 33 -4.78 6.53 -17.68
C ALA A 33 -6.08 6.37 -16.85
N GLY A 34 -7.22 6.20 -17.52
CA GLY A 34 -8.51 5.91 -16.86
C GLY A 34 -9.28 7.13 -16.37
N ARG A 35 -10.61 6.99 -16.23
CA ARG A 35 -11.53 8.09 -15.87
C ARG A 35 -11.46 8.51 -14.39
N SER A 36 -10.69 7.80 -13.56
CA SER A 36 -10.64 7.99 -12.09
C SER A 36 -9.23 7.75 -11.52
N SER A 37 -8.27 8.59 -11.95
CA SER A 37 -6.88 8.49 -11.53
C SER A 37 -6.66 9.14 -10.15
N GLY A 38 -6.80 8.33 -9.09
CA GLY A 38 -6.69 8.76 -7.69
C GLY A 38 -5.25 8.82 -7.20
N VAL A 39 -4.97 9.67 -6.20
CA VAL A 39 -3.68 9.65 -5.49
C VAL A 39 -3.74 8.57 -4.43
N LEU A 40 -2.79 7.65 -4.51
CA LEU A 40 -2.79 6.41 -3.74
C LEU A 40 -1.61 6.32 -2.79
N GLY A 41 -0.71 7.29 -2.77
CA GLY A 41 0.35 7.33 -1.77
C GLY A 41 1.10 8.64 -1.80
N LEU A 42 1.51 9.11 -0.63
CA LEU A 42 2.42 10.24 -0.46
C LEU A 42 3.56 9.82 0.46
N TYR A 43 4.78 10.26 0.14
CA TYR A 43 5.94 10.03 0.98
C TYR A 43 6.91 11.20 0.88
N TRP A 44 7.27 11.80 2.01
CA TRP A 44 8.31 12.81 2.06
C TRP A 44 9.67 12.13 2.21
N ASP A 45 10.54 12.33 1.23
CA ASP A 45 11.92 11.86 1.26
C ASP A 45 12.85 12.99 1.67
N GLU A 46 13.35 12.94 2.91
CA GLU A 46 14.23 13.97 3.46
C GLU A 46 15.53 14.12 2.66
N PRO A 47 16.26 13.05 2.28
CA PRO A 47 17.50 13.19 1.51
C PRO A 47 17.31 13.83 0.13
N ALA A 48 16.22 13.55 -0.59
CA ALA A 48 15.91 14.20 -1.86
C ALA A 48 15.21 15.56 -1.71
N ARG A 49 14.78 15.90 -0.48
CA ARG A 49 13.90 17.05 -0.17
C ARG A 49 12.72 17.14 -1.13
N ALA A 50 12.05 16.01 -1.32
CA ALA A 50 10.97 15.87 -2.29
C ALA A 50 9.78 15.10 -1.73
N LEU A 51 8.58 15.54 -2.09
CA LEU A 51 7.34 14.81 -1.90
C LEU A 51 7.16 13.84 -3.06
N PHE A 52 7.34 12.55 -2.80
CA PHE A 52 6.98 11.49 -3.72
C PHE A 52 5.48 11.19 -3.63
N TRP A 53 4.90 10.86 -4.76
CA TRP A 53 3.50 10.52 -4.87
C TRP A 53 3.29 9.34 -5.80
N THR A 54 2.33 8.47 -5.45
CA THR A 54 1.80 7.46 -6.38
C THR A 54 0.35 7.74 -6.71
N TYR A 55 -0.05 7.34 -7.90
CA TYR A 55 -1.41 7.53 -8.39
C TYR A 55 -1.77 6.43 -9.38
N GLY A 56 -3.06 6.25 -9.65
CA GLY A 56 -3.51 5.30 -10.67
C GLY A 56 -5.01 5.13 -10.71
N ASP A 57 -5.47 4.42 -11.73
CA ASP A 57 -6.86 3.99 -11.88
C ASP A 57 -7.02 2.51 -11.49
N GLY A 58 -7.80 2.28 -10.43
CA GLY A 58 -8.16 0.95 -9.95
C GLY A 58 -9.01 0.14 -10.93
N TYR A 59 -9.62 0.77 -11.93
CA TYR A 59 -10.44 0.15 -12.97
C TYR A 59 -9.82 0.30 -14.39
N ASN A 60 -8.50 0.46 -14.50
CA ASN A 60 -7.89 0.63 -15.82
C ASN A 60 -8.08 -0.60 -16.71
N THR A 61 -8.79 -0.43 -17.84
CA THR A 61 -9.06 -1.44 -18.87
C THR A 61 -8.15 -1.34 -20.08
N VAL A 62 -7.34 -0.28 -20.19
CA VAL A 62 -6.62 0.09 -21.42
C VAL A 62 -5.16 -0.31 -21.35
N SER A 63 -4.49 -0.03 -20.23
CA SER A 63 -3.03 -0.17 -20.13
C SER A 63 -2.60 -0.85 -18.84
N ALA A 64 -1.67 -1.79 -19.00
CA ALA A 64 -1.13 -2.57 -17.91
C ALA A 64 -0.02 -1.86 -17.11
N ASN A 65 0.64 -0.91 -17.76
CA ASN A 65 1.94 -0.38 -17.34
C ASN A 65 1.92 1.14 -17.40
N ASP A 66 0.88 1.76 -16.86
CA ASP A 66 0.80 3.22 -16.81
C ASP A 66 1.82 3.81 -15.82
N PRO A 67 2.31 5.03 -16.10
CA PRO A 67 3.18 5.71 -15.18
C PRO A 67 2.35 6.07 -13.95
N CYS A 68 2.89 5.82 -12.77
CA CYS A 68 2.14 5.88 -11.52
C CYS A 68 2.95 6.45 -10.35
N ILE A 69 4.19 6.89 -10.60
CA ILE A 69 5.07 7.48 -9.58
C ILE A 69 5.47 8.88 -10.06
N GLY A 70 5.45 9.85 -9.17
CA GLY A 70 5.97 11.18 -9.43
C GLY A 70 6.64 11.76 -8.19
N ALA A 71 7.28 12.92 -8.35
CA ALA A 71 7.93 13.61 -7.26
C ALA A 71 7.82 15.11 -7.43
N SER A 72 7.75 15.82 -6.31
CA SER A 72 7.61 17.27 -6.29
C SER A 72 8.55 17.89 -5.29
N ARG A 73 9.32 18.89 -5.73
CA ARG A 73 10.07 19.77 -4.84
C ARG A 73 9.17 20.92 -4.41
N LEU A 74 9.09 21.12 -3.10
CA LEU A 74 8.30 22.15 -2.46
C LEU A 74 9.27 23.24 -1.97
N VAL A 75 9.19 24.45 -2.52
CA VAL A 75 10.09 25.56 -2.15
C VAL A 75 9.36 26.53 -1.23
N ASP A 76 9.62 26.45 0.07
CA ASP A 76 8.85 27.16 1.10
C ASP A 76 8.80 28.66 0.87
N VAL A 77 9.94 29.28 0.57
CA VAL A 77 10.04 30.75 0.45
C VAL A 77 9.13 31.29 -0.67
N SER A 78 9.13 30.63 -1.83
CA SER A 78 8.37 31.09 -3.00
C SER A 78 6.99 30.47 -3.11
N GLY A 79 6.70 29.40 -2.36
CA GLY A 79 5.49 28.58 -2.57
C GLY A 79 5.50 27.82 -3.90
N ARG A 80 6.63 27.80 -4.61
CA ARG A 80 6.72 27.15 -5.91
C ARG A 80 6.77 25.63 -5.73
N VAL A 81 5.93 24.96 -6.52
CA VAL A 81 5.99 23.51 -6.75
C VAL A 81 6.74 23.25 -8.04
N SER A 82 7.69 22.32 -8.01
CA SER A 82 8.31 21.77 -9.22
C SER A 82 8.13 20.25 -9.22
N ALA A 83 7.23 19.77 -10.07
CA ALA A 83 6.97 18.35 -10.24
C ALA A 83 7.82 17.74 -11.36
N SER A 84 8.17 16.47 -11.19
CA SER A 84 8.89 15.61 -12.14
C SER A 84 8.14 14.29 -12.33
N GLY A 85 8.37 13.62 -13.45
CA GLY A 85 7.67 12.37 -13.81
C GLY A 85 6.49 12.60 -14.77
N PRO A 86 5.53 11.65 -14.86
CA PRO A 86 5.43 10.44 -14.05
C PRO A 86 6.28 9.28 -14.62
N TRP A 87 6.68 8.37 -13.75
CA TRP A 87 7.52 7.21 -14.06
C TRP A 87 6.78 5.88 -13.89
N ARG A 88 7.31 4.86 -14.58
CA ARG A 88 6.93 3.44 -14.49
C ARG A 88 8.09 2.67 -13.86
N LEU A 89 7.79 1.58 -13.17
CA LEU A 89 8.81 0.62 -12.75
C LEU A 89 9.01 -0.43 -13.84
N ARG A 90 10.27 -0.71 -14.23
CA ARG A 90 10.60 -1.67 -15.29
C ARG A 90 10.05 -3.07 -14.96
N GLY A 91 9.27 -3.64 -15.87
CA GLY A 91 8.76 -5.01 -15.74
C GLY A 91 7.75 -5.20 -14.60
N ARG A 92 7.08 -4.13 -14.15
CA ARG A 92 6.06 -4.17 -13.09
C ARG A 92 4.83 -3.40 -13.55
N SER A 93 3.65 -4.00 -13.35
CA SER A 93 2.39 -3.35 -13.67
C SER A 93 2.15 -2.13 -12.76
N SER A 94 1.36 -1.17 -13.26
CA SER A 94 0.98 0.00 -12.47
C SER A 94 0.25 -0.43 -11.18
N LYS A 95 -0.67 -1.38 -11.27
CA LYS A 95 -1.46 -1.90 -10.12
C LYS A 95 -0.62 -2.64 -9.06
N MET A 96 0.62 -3.01 -9.37
CA MET A 96 1.59 -3.51 -8.38
C MET A 96 2.56 -2.44 -7.86
N ALA A 97 2.58 -1.26 -8.48
CA ALA A 97 3.54 -0.19 -8.25
C ALA A 97 2.93 1.05 -7.57
N PHE A 98 1.62 1.25 -7.64
CA PHE A 98 0.93 2.26 -6.85
C PHE A 98 0.39 1.70 -5.52
N GLY A 99 -0.21 2.58 -4.71
CA GLY A 99 -0.74 2.26 -3.39
C GLY A 99 0.11 2.85 -2.27
N GLY A 100 1.36 3.24 -2.54
CA GLY A 100 2.21 3.85 -1.54
C GLY A 100 3.68 3.84 -1.88
N LEU A 101 4.43 4.56 -1.05
CA LEU A 101 5.89 4.64 -1.08
C LEU A 101 6.43 4.52 0.35
N LEU A 102 7.63 3.98 0.50
CA LEU A 102 8.37 3.96 1.76
C LEU A 102 9.87 4.04 1.51
N ALA A 103 10.65 4.39 2.54
CA ALA A 103 12.09 4.20 2.53
C ALA A 103 12.46 2.75 2.83
N VAL A 104 13.43 2.24 2.08
CA VAL A 104 14.13 0.99 2.38
C VAL A 104 15.33 1.32 3.27
N PRO A 105 15.54 0.61 4.39
CA PRO A 105 16.72 0.79 5.22
C PRO A 105 18.00 0.80 4.41
N ARG A 106 18.89 1.74 4.72
CA ARG A 106 20.09 1.98 3.92
C ARG A 106 20.95 0.72 3.79
N ALA A 107 21.18 0.01 4.90
CA ALA A 107 21.94 -1.23 4.92
C ALA A 107 21.32 -2.32 4.04
N PHE A 108 19.99 -2.44 4.04
CA PHE A 108 19.28 -3.38 3.17
C PHE A 108 19.38 -2.97 1.70
N ALA A 109 19.13 -1.69 1.41
CA ALA A 109 19.16 -1.13 0.06
C ALA A 109 20.53 -1.31 -0.61
N ASP A 110 21.62 -0.96 0.10
CA ASP A 110 22.99 -1.08 -0.41
C ASP A 110 23.36 -2.55 -0.65
N ARG A 111 23.00 -3.44 0.28
CA ARG A 111 23.37 -4.86 0.21
C ARG A 111 22.58 -5.66 -0.82
N TRP A 112 21.27 -5.42 -0.94
CA TRP A 112 20.36 -6.30 -1.69
C TRP A 112 19.66 -5.62 -2.85
N CYS A 113 19.52 -4.29 -2.82
CA CYS A 113 18.76 -3.54 -3.83
C CYS A 113 19.65 -2.66 -4.73
N GLN A 114 20.97 -2.84 -4.69
CA GLN A 114 21.94 -2.04 -5.46
C GLN A 114 21.81 -0.52 -5.15
N GLY A 115 21.63 -0.17 -3.87
CA GLY A 115 21.49 1.21 -3.40
C GLY A 115 20.11 1.84 -3.60
N ARG A 116 19.13 1.11 -4.16
CA ARG A 116 17.74 1.58 -4.33
C ARG A 116 17.04 1.75 -2.98
N ARG A 117 17.03 2.99 -2.50
CA ARG A 117 16.63 3.38 -1.13
C ARG A 117 15.16 3.76 -0.95
N LEU A 118 14.40 3.90 -2.04
CA LEU A 118 12.94 4.04 -1.97
C LEU A 118 12.30 2.76 -2.48
N ALA A 119 11.09 2.46 -2.03
CA ALA A 119 10.26 1.44 -2.61
C ALA A 119 8.85 1.95 -2.84
N ALA A 120 8.22 1.44 -3.90
CA ALA A 120 6.86 1.79 -4.29
C ALA A 120 6.02 0.54 -4.51
N GLY A 121 4.73 0.76 -4.39
CA GLY A 121 3.69 -0.25 -4.46
C GLY A 121 3.37 -0.75 -3.08
N PHE A 122 2.07 -0.96 -2.83
CA PHE A 122 1.60 -1.85 -1.76
C PHE A 122 0.77 -3.00 -2.33
N GLY A 123 0.31 -2.92 -3.58
CA GLY A 123 -0.45 -3.99 -4.22
C GLY A 123 -1.88 -4.09 -3.69
N GLY A 124 -2.40 -5.31 -3.60
CA GLY A 124 -3.80 -5.56 -3.32
C GLY A 124 -4.65 -5.70 -4.58
N TYR A 125 -5.91 -6.07 -4.35
CA TYR A 125 -6.86 -6.23 -5.44
C TYR A 125 -7.24 -4.87 -6.05
N PHE A 126 -7.34 -4.85 -7.38
CA PHE A 126 -7.95 -3.79 -8.17
C PHE A 126 -8.74 -4.42 -9.33
N SER A 127 -9.81 -3.76 -9.74
CA SER A 127 -10.70 -4.24 -10.80
C SER A 127 -9.98 -4.41 -12.13
N ILE A 128 -10.52 -5.31 -12.96
CA ILE A 128 -9.90 -5.71 -14.24
C ILE A 128 -8.49 -6.25 -13.96
N ALA A 129 -8.43 -7.27 -13.08
CA ALA A 129 -7.20 -7.86 -12.56
C ALA A 129 -6.25 -8.39 -13.65
N THR A 130 -6.77 -8.66 -14.86
CA THR A 130 -6.00 -9.11 -16.03
C THR A 130 -5.23 -7.98 -16.71
N VAL A 131 -5.70 -6.73 -16.67
CA VAL A 131 -5.04 -5.59 -17.30
C VAL A 131 -4.16 -4.90 -16.27
N GLY A 132 -2.84 -5.02 -16.48
CA GLY A 132 -1.84 -4.56 -15.52
C GLY A 132 -1.85 -5.46 -14.31
N PRO A 133 -1.43 -6.73 -14.44
CA PRO A 133 -1.82 -7.78 -13.52
C PRO A 133 -1.60 -7.29 -12.09
N VAL A 134 -2.68 -7.31 -11.32
CA VAL A 134 -2.66 -6.86 -9.93
C VAL A 134 -1.74 -7.76 -9.10
N SER A 135 -1.45 -7.33 -7.89
CA SER A 135 -0.91 -8.23 -6.89
C SER A 135 -2.04 -8.77 -6.02
N MET A 136 -2.30 -10.07 -6.08
CA MET A 136 -3.23 -10.77 -5.17
C MET A 136 -2.59 -10.94 -3.79
N GLY A 137 -2.28 -9.81 -3.16
CA GLY A 137 -1.49 -9.70 -1.94
C GLY A 137 -0.62 -8.45 -1.92
N PRO A 138 0.15 -8.24 -0.83
CA PRO A 138 1.12 -7.16 -0.75
C PRO A 138 2.14 -7.20 -1.89
N ALA A 139 2.56 -6.03 -2.34
CA ALA A 139 3.54 -5.87 -3.40
C ALA A 139 4.48 -4.72 -3.05
N LEU A 140 5.80 -4.89 -3.26
CA LEU A 140 6.78 -3.82 -3.06
C LEU A 140 7.95 -4.01 -4.03
N ALA A 141 8.43 -2.92 -4.61
CA ALA A 141 9.66 -2.89 -5.42
C ALA A 141 10.50 -1.67 -5.09
N ALA A 142 11.80 -1.88 -4.90
CA ALA A 142 12.76 -0.82 -4.64
C ALA A 142 13.21 -0.13 -5.94
N PHE A 143 13.40 1.19 -5.90
CA PHE A 143 13.93 2.02 -6.98
C PHE A 143 14.86 3.12 -6.42
N SER A 144 15.67 3.73 -7.28
CA SER A 144 16.55 4.84 -6.88
C SER A 144 15.94 6.18 -7.31
N PRO A 145 15.89 7.19 -6.43
CA PRO A 145 15.62 8.57 -6.82
C PRO A 145 16.61 9.11 -7.87
N ASP A 146 17.84 8.60 -7.87
CA ASP A 146 18.90 9.05 -8.79
C ASP A 146 18.67 8.54 -10.23
N ASP A 147 17.85 7.49 -10.40
CA ASP A 147 17.44 6.97 -11.71
C ASP A 147 16.29 7.79 -12.35
N LEU A 148 15.78 8.82 -11.65
CA LEU A 148 14.61 9.57 -12.07
C LEU A 148 14.97 10.74 -12.99
N THR A 149 14.43 10.72 -14.19
CA THR A 149 14.54 11.81 -15.17
C THR A 149 13.41 12.82 -15.02
N ALA A 150 13.69 14.11 -15.27
CA ALA A 150 12.68 15.16 -15.14
C ALA A 150 11.41 14.91 -15.98
N GLY A 151 11.54 14.30 -17.17
CA GLY A 151 10.44 14.07 -18.11
C GLY A 151 9.59 12.83 -17.87
N GLY A 152 9.89 12.01 -16.86
CA GLY A 152 9.27 10.69 -16.73
C GLY A 152 10.00 9.61 -17.52
N GLY A 153 9.49 8.38 -17.49
CA GLY A 153 10.09 7.25 -18.19
C GLY A 153 9.96 5.93 -17.44
N THR A 154 10.84 4.97 -17.76
CA THR A 154 10.89 3.66 -17.10
C THR A 154 12.12 3.58 -16.21
N VAL A 155 11.90 3.29 -14.93
CA VAL A 155 12.91 3.30 -13.87
C VAL A 155 13.30 1.84 -13.54
N PRO A 156 14.60 1.51 -13.47
CA PRO A 156 15.05 0.21 -12.97
C PRO A 156 14.53 -0.06 -11.56
N MET A 157 14.21 -1.33 -11.26
CA MET A 157 13.67 -1.70 -9.96
C MET A 157 14.21 -3.05 -9.48
N THR A 158 14.16 -3.26 -8.18
CA THR A 158 14.41 -4.56 -7.54
C THR A 158 13.10 -5.06 -6.90
N PRO A 159 12.52 -6.19 -7.34
CA PRO A 159 11.32 -6.71 -6.71
C PRO A 159 11.64 -7.19 -5.29
N LEU A 160 10.75 -6.93 -4.34
CA LEU A 160 10.88 -7.39 -2.95
C LEU A 160 9.76 -8.38 -2.60
N VAL A 161 8.52 -8.02 -2.92
CA VAL A 161 7.34 -8.90 -2.79
C VAL A 161 6.31 -8.56 -3.85
N GLY A 162 5.47 -9.53 -4.20
CA GLY A 162 4.36 -9.35 -5.12
C GLY A 162 3.77 -10.69 -5.52
N TYR A 163 2.46 -10.69 -5.76
CA TYR A 163 1.69 -11.89 -6.07
C TYR A 163 0.96 -11.68 -7.41
N PRO A 164 1.66 -11.69 -8.56
CA PRO A 164 1.06 -11.38 -9.84
C PRO A 164 -0.20 -12.21 -10.07
N PHE A 165 -1.25 -11.58 -10.57
CA PHE A 165 -2.53 -12.26 -10.78
C PHE A 165 -2.43 -13.46 -11.73
N ASN A 166 -3.12 -14.54 -11.36
CA ASN A 166 -3.39 -15.70 -12.20
C ASN A 166 -4.84 -16.15 -11.98
N ALA A 167 -5.60 -16.27 -13.06
CA ALA A 167 -7.00 -16.67 -13.02
C ALA A 167 -7.20 -18.13 -12.56
N LYS A 168 -6.20 -18.98 -12.75
CA LYS A 168 -6.25 -20.39 -12.33
C LYS A 168 -6.00 -20.51 -10.83
N ALA A 169 -7.06 -20.84 -10.08
CA ALA A 169 -7.00 -21.06 -8.65
C ALA A 169 -5.92 -22.10 -8.27
N TYR A 170 -5.21 -21.84 -7.16
CA TYR A 170 -4.20 -22.73 -6.58
C TYR A 170 -3.07 -23.14 -7.53
N THR A 171 -2.72 -22.26 -8.48
CA THR A 171 -1.55 -22.45 -9.35
C THR A 171 -0.62 -21.27 -9.21
N ALA A 172 0.67 -21.48 -9.48
CA ALA A 172 1.65 -20.40 -9.47
C ALA A 172 1.36 -19.39 -10.60
N PRO A 173 1.64 -18.08 -10.42
CA PRO A 173 2.07 -17.42 -9.19
C PRO A 173 1.06 -17.56 -8.04
N TRP A 174 1.58 -17.88 -6.84
CA TRP A 174 0.75 -17.99 -5.65
C TRP A 174 0.17 -16.62 -5.27
N ARG A 175 -0.90 -16.64 -4.49
CA ARG A 175 -1.46 -15.44 -3.85
C ARG A 175 -0.85 -15.30 -2.45
N ALA A 176 -1.06 -14.18 -1.78
CA ALA A 176 -0.72 -14.09 -0.37
C ALA A 176 -1.63 -15.04 0.45
N GLU A 177 -1.05 -15.85 1.32
CA GLU A 177 -1.78 -16.69 2.27
C GLU A 177 -2.48 -15.81 3.31
N ARG A 178 -3.69 -16.22 3.72
CA ARG A 178 -4.48 -15.54 4.74
C ARG A 178 -5.34 -16.54 5.54
N ASP A 179 -6.02 -16.03 6.56
CA ASP A 179 -6.98 -16.80 7.34
C ASP A 179 -8.11 -17.40 6.47
N PRO A 180 -8.48 -18.68 6.68
CA PRO A 180 -9.48 -19.37 5.87
C PRO A 180 -10.93 -19.04 6.28
N GLY A 181 -11.17 -18.08 7.16
CA GLY A 181 -12.50 -17.72 7.67
C GLY A 181 -13.41 -16.99 6.68
N TYR A 182 -13.40 -17.35 5.40
CA TYR A 182 -14.25 -16.77 4.36
C TYR A 182 -14.78 -17.83 3.38
N ARG A 183 -15.87 -17.49 2.69
CA ARG A 183 -16.42 -18.25 1.55
C ARG A 183 -16.75 -17.29 0.42
N THR A 184 -16.22 -17.56 -0.77
CA THR A 184 -16.49 -16.81 -1.99
C THR A 184 -17.46 -17.54 -2.91
N GLU A 185 -18.44 -16.80 -3.42
CA GLU A 185 -19.53 -17.30 -4.27
C GLU A 185 -19.33 -17.02 -5.76
N PHE A 186 -18.23 -16.38 -6.18
CA PHE A 186 -18.11 -15.84 -7.55
C PHE A 186 -16.85 -16.27 -8.33
N ASP A 187 -15.81 -16.79 -7.69
CA ASP A 187 -14.51 -17.06 -8.35
C ASP A 187 -13.94 -18.48 -8.10
N GLY A 188 -14.61 -19.29 -7.28
CA GLY A 188 -14.13 -20.63 -6.90
C GLY A 188 -12.87 -20.63 -6.03
N TRP A 189 -12.46 -19.48 -5.50
CA TRP A 189 -11.22 -19.30 -4.73
C TRP A 189 -11.41 -19.46 -3.22
N ASN A 190 -12.26 -20.42 -2.85
CA ASN A 190 -12.50 -20.75 -1.46
C ASN A 190 -11.21 -21.21 -0.75
N PRO A 191 -11.16 -21.14 0.58
CA PRO A 191 -10.07 -21.78 1.31
C PRO A 191 -9.94 -23.27 0.96
N ARG A 192 -8.71 -23.79 0.91
CA ARG A 192 -8.42 -25.20 0.61
C ARG A 192 -7.37 -25.74 1.56
N GLY A 193 -7.62 -26.93 2.14
CA GLY A 193 -6.69 -27.57 3.07
C GLY A 193 -6.41 -26.73 4.31
N GLY A 194 -7.42 -26.02 4.83
CA GLY A 194 -7.27 -25.12 5.98
C GLY A 194 -6.53 -23.82 5.68
N LYS A 195 -6.20 -23.52 4.43
CA LYS A 195 -5.50 -22.30 4.03
C LYS A 195 -6.40 -21.37 3.20
N GLY A 196 -6.46 -20.11 3.60
CA GLY A 196 -7.05 -19.03 2.82
C GLY A 196 -6.02 -18.37 1.90
N TRP A 197 -6.52 -17.68 0.88
CA TRP A 197 -5.71 -16.90 -0.05
C TRP A 197 -6.34 -15.54 -0.29
N TRP A 198 -5.53 -14.53 -0.60
CA TRP A 198 -6.01 -13.19 -0.96
C TRP A 198 -7.12 -13.27 -2.01
N SER A 199 -8.28 -12.68 -1.73
CA SER A 199 -9.43 -12.65 -2.61
C SER A 199 -9.67 -11.25 -3.18
N TRP A 200 -10.61 -11.12 -4.13
CA TRP A 200 -10.97 -9.84 -4.74
C TRP A 200 -11.50 -8.82 -3.72
N THR A 201 -11.98 -9.29 -2.58
CA THR A 201 -12.52 -8.46 -1.51
C THR A 201 -11.46 -8.00 -0.51
N ASP A 202 -10.21 -8.42 -0.64
CA ASP A 202 -9.16 -8.03 0.29
C ASP A 202 -8.45 -6.77 -0.22
N THR A 203 -8.43 -5.76 0.63
CA THR A 203 -8.02 -4.40 0.27
C THR A 203 -6.79 -3.98 1.05
N LEU A 204 -5.90 -3.28 0.35
CA LEU A 204 -4.70 -2.69 0.92
C LEU A 204 -4.56 -1.30 0.30
N ALA A 205 -4.73 -0.27 1.12
CA ALA A 205 -4.57 1.12 0.71
C ALA A 205 -3.13 1.57 0.98
N GLN A 206 -2.92 2.79 1.51
CA GLN A 206 -1.57 3.35 1.77
C GLN A 206 -0.90 2.81 3.04
N SER A 207 -1.09 1.52 3.33
CA SER A 207 -0.79 0.94 4.64
C SER A 207 0.37 -0.05 4.60
N GLY A 208 1.52 0.38 4.07
CA GLY A 208 2.78 -0.34 4.12
C GLY A 208 3.88 0.48 4.81
N VAL A 209 4.71 -0.16 5.62
CA VAL A 209 5.81 0.50 6.34
C VAL A 209 6.97 -0.47 6.60
N TRP A 210 8.20 0.03 6.52
CA TRP A 210 9.39 -0.71 6.95
C TRP A 210 9.70 -0.35 8.40
N ILE A 211 9.79 -1.36 9.26
CA ILE A 211 10.26 -1.22 10.64
C ILE A 211 11.71 -1.70 10.66
N ASP A 212 12.62 -0.83 11.03
CA ASP A 212 14.05 -1.14 11.14
C ASP A 212 14.58 -0.57 12.46
N THR A 213 14.89 -1.48 13.37
CA THR A 213 15.49 -1.19 14.67
C THR A 213 16.49 -2.30 14.99
N PRO A 214 17.43 -2.07 15.93
CA PRO A 214 18.31 -3.14 16.41
C PRO A 214 17.58 -4.36 16.98
N ALA A 215 16.31 -4.21 17.39
CA ALA A 215 15.53 -5.25 18.06
C ALA A 215 14.55 -5.99 17.13
N VAL A 216 14.00 -5.29 16.14
CA VAL A 216 12.94 -5.76 15.24
C VAL A 216 13.18 -5.16 13.86
N GLU A 217 13.17 -6.01 12.84
CA GLU A 217 13.24 -5.62 11.43
C GLU A 217 12.17 -6.37 10.63
N GLY A 218 11.47 -5.67 9.73
CA GLY A 218 10.49 -6.28 8.84
C GLY A 218 9.67 -5.27 8.07
N VAL A 219 9.02 -5.75 7.00
CA VAL A 219 8.04 -4.95 6.27
C VAL A 219 6.65 -5.33 6.72
N LEU A 220 5.90 -4.35 7.21
CA LEU A 220 4.53 -4.49 7.68
C LEU A 220 3.57 -3.96 6.62
N PHE A 221 2.59 -4.79 6.25
CA PHE A 221 1.40 -4.37 5.50
C PHE A 221 0.16 -4.52 6.38
N LEU A 222 -0.77 -3.57 6.29
CA LEU A 222 -1.97 -3.55 7.13
C LEU A 222 -3.24 -3.61 6.28
N PRO A 223 -3.58 -4.77 5.68
CA PRO A 223 -4.80 -4.89 4.89
C PRO A 223 -6.08 -4.89 5.73
N THR A 224 -7.18 -4.55 5.06
CA THR A 224 -8.54 -4.83 5.52
C THR A 224 -9.08 -5.98 4.71
N MET A 225 -9.37 -7.08 5.39
CA MET A 225 -9.62 -8.37 4.77
C MET A 225 -11.04 -8.80 5.05
N SER A 226 -11.67 -9.36 4.03
CA SER A 226 -13.02 -9.90 4.11
C SER A 226 -13.04 -11.19 4.93
N ILE A 227 -14.09 -11.37 5.73
CA ILE A 227 -14.38 -12.61 6.47
C ILE A 227 -15.86 -12.97 6.29
N GLY A 228 -16.20 -14.24 6.47
CA GLY A 228 -17.54 -14.76 6.22
C GLY A 228 -17.86 -14.85 4.72
N ARG A 229 -19.13 -14.59 4.36
CA ARG A 229 -19.57 -14.64 2.96
C ARG A 229 -19.01 -13.46 2.16
N THR A 230 -18.48 -13.73 0.97
CA THR A 230 -18.11 -12.72 -0.03
C THR A 230 -18.77 -13.04 -1.36
N TRP A 231 -19.38 -12.05 -2.02
CA TRP A 231 -20.15 -12.25 -3.25
C TRP A 231 -20.04 -11.06 -4.19
N TYR A 232 -20.42 -11.28 -5.44
CA TYR A 232 -20.54 -10.22 -6.45
C TYR A 232 -22.01 -10.09 -6.83
N GLU A 233 -22.55 -8.88 -6.71
CA GLU A 233 -23.96 -8.59 -6.99
C GLU A 233 -24.10 -7.14 -7.42
N THR A 234 -25.05 -6.83 -8.29
CA THR A 234 -25.31 -5.45 -8.76
C THR A 234 -24.05 -4.71 -9.26
N SER A 235 -23.17 -5.44 -9.93
CA SER A 235 -21.88 -4.93 -10.44
C SER A 235 -20.89 -4.43 -9.38
N THR A 236 -20.97 -4.97 -8.15
CA THR A 236 -20.08 -4.61 -7.05
C THR A 236 -19.68 -5.83 -6.21
N LEU A 237 -18.50 -5.75 -5.60
CA LEU A 237 -18.00 -6.72 -4.64
C LEU A 237 -18.60 -6.47 -3.26
N ASN A 238 -18.96 -7.53 -2.57
CA ASN A 238 -19.54 -7.45 -1.25
C ASN A 238 -18.85 -8.42 -0.29
N ALA A 239 -18.78 -8.03 0.98
CA ALA A 239 -18.36 -8.88 2.07
C ALA A 239 -19.31 -8.74 3.26
N GLU A 240 -19.63 -9.86 3.90
CA GLU A 240 -20.50 -9.91 5.09
C GLU A 240 -19.89 -9.12 6.24
N LYS A 241 -18.57 -9.27 6.43
CA LYS A 241 -17.76 -8.68 7.50
C LYS A 241 -16.34 -8.43 7.00
N ALA A 242 -15.60 -7.62 7.76
CA ALA A 242 -14.18 -7.44 7.53
C ALA A 242 -13.37 -7.43 8.85
N ALA A 243 -12.06 -7.50 8.73
CA ALA A 243 -11.14 -7.35 9.85
C ALA A 243 -9.84 -6.67 9.39
N HIS A 244 -9.22 -5.91 10.28
CA HIS A 244 -7.85 -5.44 10.06
C HIS A 244 -6.87 -6.58 10.35
N TRP A 245 -5.87 -6.72 9.49
CA TRP A 245 -4.81 -7.70 9.65
C TRP A 245 -3.45 -7.04 9.52
N TRP A 246 -2.46 -7.60 10.21
CA TRP A 246 -1.06 -7.19 10.11
C TRP A 246 -0.28 -8.30 9.47
N PHE A 247 0.43 -8.01 8.38
CA PHE A 247 1.23 -8.96 7.61
C PHE A 247 2.69 -8.54 7.71
N VAL A 248 3.52 -9.34 8.36
CA VAL A 248 4.95 -9.06 8.54
C VAL A 248 5.77 -9.94 7.63
N TYR A 249 6.56 -9.34 6.75
CA TYR A 249 7.51 -10.03 5.89
C TYR A 249 8.91 -9.97 6.49
N ASP A 250 9.57 -11.13 6.50
CA ASP A 250 10.94 -11.30 6.96
C ASP A 250 11.93 -10.66 5.96
N PRO A 251 12.81 -9.73 6.40
CA PRO A 251 13.86 -9.16 5.57
C PRO A 251 14.73 -10.21 4.88
N ALA A 252 14.99 -11.36 5.49
CA ALA A 252 15.78 -12.43 4.87
C ALA A 252 15.06 -13.07 3.66
N ASP A 253 13.73 -13.12 3.66
CA ASP A 253 12.95 -13.56 2.51
C ASP A 253 12.93 -12.49 1.41
N LEU A 254 12.77 -11.22 1.77
CA LEU A 254 12.86 -10.09 0.84
C LEU A 254 14.25 -10.04 0.18
N ALA A 255 15.32 -10.26 0.95
CA ALA A 255 16.69 -10.32 0.45
C ALA A 255 16.89 -11.46 -0.57
N ARG A 256 16.26 -12.62 -0.33
CA ARG A 256 16.28 -13.75 -1.27
C ARG A 256 15.56 -13.41 -2.57
N VAL A 257 14.47 -12.65 -2.53
CA VAL A 257 13.78 -12.15 -3.73
C VAL A 257 14.66 -11.12 -4.46
N ALA A 258 15.20 -10.15 -3.73
CA ALA A 258 16.06 -9.09 -4.28
C ALA A 258 17.31 -9.66 -4.97
N ALA A 259 17.91 -10.72 -4.41
CA ALA A 259 19.04 -11.45 -4.98
C ALA A 259 18.66 -12.43 -6.10
N GLY A 260 17.38 -12.51 -6.51
CA GLY A 260 16.90 -13.41 -7.55
C GLY A 260 16.85 -14.90 -7.15
N ARG A 261 17.07 -15.22 -5.88
CA ARG A 261 17.07 -16.60 -5.34
C ARG A 261 15.68 -17.15 -5.06
N ARG A 262 14.68 -16.26 -4.94
CA ARG A 262 13.25 -16.58 -4.87
C ARG A 262 12.46 -15.67 -5.80
N LYS A 263 11.35 -16.16 -6.32
CA LYS A 263 10.37 -15.31 -7.01
C LYS A 263 9.55 -14.56 -5.97
N GLN A 264 9.10 -13.35 -6.31
CA GLN A 264 8.36 -12.47 -5.39
C GLN A 264 7.06 -13.07 -4.82
N TRP A 265 6.45 -14.05 -5.51
CA TRP A 265 5.24 -14.76 -5.07
C TRP A 265 5.51 -16.05 -4.30
N GLN A 266 6.78 -16.43 -4.09
CA GLN A 266 7.16 -17.64 -3.35
C GLN A 266 7.36 -17.39 -1.86
N ILE A 267 7.46 -16.12 -1.45
CA ILE A 267 7.51 -15.74 -0.04
C ILE A 267 6.09 -15.47 0.45
N GLN A 268 5.85 -15.65 1.74
CA GLN A 268 4.58 -15.38 2.42
C GLN A 268 4.86 -14.51 3.64
N PRO A 269 3.84 -13.86 4.24
CA PRO A 269 4.03 -13.22 5.53
C PRO A 269 4.63 -14.22 6.52
N ALA A 270 5.76 -13.88 7.13
CA ALA A 270 6.38 -14.69 8.17
C ALA A 270 5.49 -14.76 9.41
N ARG A 271 4.70 -13.70 9.65
CA ARG A 271 3.65 -13.65 10.66
C ARG A 271 2.46 -12.88 10.10
N SER A 272 1.27 -13.30 10.49
CA SER A 272 0.07 -12.51 10.32
C SER A 272 -0.90 -12.70 11.47
N TRP A 273 -1.62 -11.64 11.83
CA TRP A 273 -2.64 -11.70 12.87
C TRP A 273 -3.70 -10.63 12.67
N ARG A 274 -4.90 -10.91 13.17
CA ARG A 274 -6.01 -9.95 13.22
C ARG A 274 -5.72 -8.91 14.29
N VAL A 275 -6.05 -7.66 14.00
CA VAL A 275 -5.90 -6.54 14.93
C VAL A 275 -7.25 -5.91 15.21
N ARG A 276 -7.56 -5.75 16.50
CA ARG A 276 -8.70 -4.98 16.95
C ARG A 276 -8.29 -3.52 17.09
N VAL A 277 -8.96 -2.64 16.35
CA VAL A 277 -8.77 -1.20 16.48
C VAL A 277 -9.71 -0.65 17.56
N PRO A 278 -9.19 0.01 18.61
CA PRO A 278 -10.02 0.64 19.63
C PRO A 278 -11.02 1.64 19.02
N GLY A 279 -12.27 1.60 19.49
CA GLY A 279 -13.34 2.47 18.99
C GLY A 279 -14.07 1.96 17.73
N LEU A 280 -13.62 0.86 17.12
CA LEU A 280 -14.31 0.22 15.99
C LEU A 280 -14.98 -1.09 16.40
N PRO A 281 -16.07 -1.49 15.70
CA PRO A 281 -16.63 -2.83 15.83
C PRO A 281 -15.60 -3.90 15.45
N ASP A 282 -15.67 -5.06 16.11
CA ASP A 282 -14.82 -6.20 15.81
C ASP A 282 -15.66 -7.50 15.82
N PRO A 283 -15.92 -8.15 14.67
CA PRO A 283 -15.47 -7.77 13.33
C PRO A 283 -16.06 -6.45 12.83
N LEU A 284 -15.41 -5.87 11.83
CA LEU A 284 -15.93 -4.69 11.13
C LEU A 284 -17.21 -5.08 10.38
N PRO A 285 -18.15 -4.13 10.21
CA PRO A 285 -19.34 -4.34 9.40
C PRO A 285 -19.01 -4.76 7.97
N GLY A 286 -19.96 -5.42 7.32
CA GLY A 286 -19.91 -5.69 5.90
C GLY A 286 -19.83 -4.43 5.05
N TRP A 287 -19.48 -4.61 3.79
CA TRP A 287 -19.31 -3.49 2.86
C TRP A 287 -19.62 -3.92 1.43
N SER A 288 -19.86 -2.90 0.61
CA SER A 288 -20.02 -2.99 -0.84
C SER A 288 -18.99 -2.07 -1.49
N ASP A 289 -18.34 -2.53 -2.55
CA ASP A 289 -17.23 -1.91 -3.30
C ASP A 289 -15.92 -1.70 -2.52
N MET A 290 -15.96 -0.95 -1.42
CA MET A 290 -14.78 -0.71 -0.58
C MET A 290 -15.16 -0.63 0.91
N PRO A 291 -14.37 -1.22 1.83
CA PRO A 291 -14.66 -1.11 3.26
C PRO A 291 -14.58 0.34 3.73
N ARG A 292 -15.50 0.73 4.63
CA ARG A 292 -15.53 2.09 5.17
C ARG A 292 -14.39 2.38 6.15
N ASN A 293 -13.98 1.35 6.89
CA ASN A 293 -12.99 1.41 7.96
C ASN A 293 -11.66 0.80 7.51
N LEU A 294 -10.92 1.52 6.69
CA LEU A 294 -9.65 1.09 6.10
C LEU A 294 -8.46 1.66 6.87
N VAL A 295 -7.37 0.89 6.93
CA VAL A 295 -6.07 1.51 7.22
C VAL A 295 -5.64 2.31 6.00
N THR A 296 -5.47 3.62 6.14
CA THR A 296 -5.17 4.55 5.04
C THR A 296 -3.75 5.09 5.07
N GLY A 297 -2.98 4.79 6.11
CA GLY A 297 -1.59 5.24 6.24
C GLY A 297 -0.85 4.52 7.35
N ALA A 298 0.46 4.34 7.20
CA ALA A 298 1.35 3.93 8.27
C ALA A 298 2.71 4.61 8.16
N VAL A 299 3.30 4.99 9.29
CA VAL A 299 4.68 5.52 9.35
C VAL A 299 5.36 5.04 10.61
N PHE A 300 6.65 4.73 10.50
CA PHE A 300 7.49 4.32 11.62
C PHE A 300 8.50 5.42 11.94
N ASP A 301 8.50 5.85 13.20
CA ASP A 301 9.45 6.80 13.77
C ASP A 301 10.53 6.02 14.53
N ALA A 302 11.64 5.72 13.86
CA ALA A 302 12.73 4.93 14.41
C ALA A 302 13.35 5.55 15.69
N PRO A 303 13.64 6.88 15.76
CA PRO A 303 14.14 7.52 16.98
C PRO A 303 13.31 7.26 18.24
N THR A 304 11.97 7.21 18.13
CA THR A 304 11.09 6.92 19.28
C THR A 304 10.58 5.47 19.30
N SER A 305 10.95 4.68 18.29
CA SER A 305 10.44 3.33 18.05
C SER A 305 8.91 3.25 18.06
N ARG A 306 8.25 4.23 17.44
CA ARG A 306 6.78 4.31 17.38
C ARG A 306 6.27 4.06 15.98
N LEU A 307 5.29 3.19 15.88
CA LEU A 307 4.49 2.99 14.68
C LEU A 307 3.20 3.80 14.81
N TYR A 308 2.95 4.68 13.85
CA TYR A 308 1.69 5.41 13.72
C TYR A 308 0.86 4.79 12.59
N VAL A 309 -0.41 4.51 12.86
CA VAL A 309 -1.34 3.90 11.90
C VAL A 309 -2.57 4.78 11.79
N ALA A 310 -2.86 5.27 10.59
CA ALA A 310 -4.07 6.02 10.29
C ALA A 310 -5.16 5.07 9.81
N VAL A 311 -6.31 5.11 10.47
CA VAL A 311 -7.50 4.33 10.12
C VAL A 311 -8.61 5.29 9.77
N ARG A 312 -9.13 5.22 8.54
CA ARG A 312 -10.33 5.94 8.15
C ARG A 312 -11.50 5.44 8.99
N PHE A 313 -12.26 6.38 9.52
CA PHE A 313 -13.47 6.13 10.28
C PHE A 313 -14.63 6.83 9.59
N GLY A 314 -15.67 6.07 9.25
CA GLY A 314 -16.91 6.60 8.67
C GLY A 314 -18.10 6.19 9.51
N THR A 315 -18.58 7.09 10.36
CA THR A 315 -19.87 6.94 11.07
C THR A 315 -20.99 7.43 10.18
N GLY A 316 -21.55 6.54 9.35
CA GLY A 316 -22.77 6.85 8.60
C GLY A 316 -22.59 7.86 7.45
N ASP A 317 -23.68 8.57 7.14
CA ASP A 317 -23.84 9.49 6.00
C ASP A 317 -23.22 10.88 6.23
N GLU A 318 -22.36 11.04 7.23
CA GLU A 318 -21.75 12.34 7.51
C GLU A 318 -20.69 12.70 6.45
N PRO A 319 -20.78 13.91 5.86
CA PRO A 319 -19.79 14.41 4.92
C PRO A 319 -18.50 14.78 5.67
N GLY A 320 -17.63 13.79 5.88
CA GLY A 320 -16.31 13.99 6.47
C GLY A 320 -15.61 12.67 6.78
N ALA A 321 -14.58 12.33 6.01
CA ALA A 321 -13.72 11.19 6.36
C ALA A 321 -12.86 11.55 7.58
N SER A 322 -13.31 11.15 8.77
CA SER A 322 -12.49 11.24 9.99
C SER A 322 -11.42 10.16 9.97
N HIS A 323 -10.29 10.41 10.63
CA HIS A 323 -9.21 9.44 10.78
C HIS A 323 -8.86 9.28 12.26
N LEU A 324 -8.75 8.02 12.70
CA LEU A 324 -8.12 7.68 13.97
C LEU A 324 -6.64 7.42 13.73
N VAL A 325 -5.77 8.07 14.48
CA VAL A 325 -4.33 7.77 14.48
C VAL A 325 -3.98 6.98 15.74
N LEU A 326 -3.56 5.74 15.54
CA LEU A 326 -3.10 4.84 16.59
C LEU A 326 -1.59 4.93 16.68
N ALA A 327 -1.04 5.02 17.89
CA ALA A 327 0.40 4.98 18.14
C ALA A 327 0.75 3.71 18.90
N TYR A 328 1.65 2.91 18.36
CA TYR A 328 2.15 1.67 18.96
C TYR A 328 3.61 1.83 19.31
N GLN A 329 4.00 1.39 20.51
CA GLN A 329 5.42 1.22 20.84
C GLN A 329 5.90 -0.10 20.23
N VAL A 330 6.93 -0.04 19.39
CA VAL A 330 7.59 -1.24 18.87
C VAL A 330 8.72 -1.59 19.83
N ALA A 331 8.67 -2.80 20.37
CA ALA A 331 9.66 -3.33 21.28
C ALA A 331 9.81 -4.84 21.05
N ARG A 332 10.96 -5.40 21.47
CA ARG A 332 11.11 -6.85 21.55
C ARG A 332 10.21 -7.36 22.67
N ALA A 333 9.42 -8.39 22.38
CA ALA A 333 8.71 -9.16 23.40
C ALA A 333 9.70 -9.92 24.28
#